data_AF-A0A067NUM3-F1
#
_entry.id   AF-A0A067NUM3-F1
#
_cell.length_a   1.000
_cell.length_b   1.000
_cell.length_c   1.000
_cell.angle_alpha   90.00
_cell.angle_beta   90.00
_cell.angle_gamma   90.00
#
_symmetry.space_group_name_H-M   'P 1'
#
loop_
_entity.id
_entity.type
_entity.pdbx_description
1 polymer ?
#
loop_
_entity_poly.entity_id
_entity_poly.type
_entity_poly.pdbx_seq_one_letter_code
_entity_poly.pdbx_strand_id
1 'polypeptide(L)'
;YLGWYMEPTHSNRMLLAAKSGIDEEINWALDRISRLTTNEYFTVKGIPSLLEALYEWPEWYAEEGYKATNDTPSLFAPNPQAANKRRHAIECLHILKSVGLNEAHAQELLWTVPTLPLVTKLLENLDPTLDAHVEFVLYALDLLQIIGPSVVLRPQSSPNPIPRLNAILARSSDRSLIMGCFSALSILLSNPANASNLSDSAPAIDAAIRYLPLFREDIGLVDECLNFLYAHLSNMAMSTAFLLRPEISGVLKIFVNILLADQVELDTLTHDVSGVVHTTPSTTVVTKDHELTKEELDALLEMPEPQRCYEWLVTMFVAKQDGELTQVEFWNLYKDIFMQFQDRFPLLVASEVIKNVNLIFPQGQAMVLPGNPARFVVRGVDRRKDIVVAEKFKCRWDRSTCGTPAFKSARELYDHLLEHLKAQDISPCKWSKCTQKPLAAAALRVHCLTHIASSQPAPQDPSQSDTITLPSATSQYPIPNPTTRPLPPARDAVITYKTPRVDPSSTALTSLLCIRSLFRASFAYEEAAPRHDADHFGFPGIVDENDDEVTVSVAGDREREAARRGRKAFVGVCNLMKEVQLRDETLMAWITEMIDTSLPFP
;
A
#
# COMPACT_ATOMS: atom_id res chain seq x y z
N TYR A 1 4.05 -9.82 -60.16
CA TYR A 1 3.36 -11.12 -60.09
C TYR A 1 1.99 -11.06 -59.40
N LEU A 2 1.68 -10.06 -58.57
CA LEU A 2 0.37 -9.92 -57.89
C LEU A 2 -0.73 -9.23 -58.74
N GLY A 3 -0.38 -8.53 -59.82
CA GLY A 3 -1.32 -7.70 -60.58
C GLY A 3 -2.48 -8.46 -61.24
N TRP A 4 -2.22 -9.65 -61.80
CA TRP A 4 -3.27 -10.42 -62.50
C TRP A 4 -4.34 -10.97 -61.56
N TYR A 5 -3.97 -11.27 -60.31
CA TYR A 5 -4.92 -11.76 -59.30
C TYR A 5 -5.88 -10.68 -58.81
N MET A 6 -5.49 -9.41 -58.88
CA MET A 6 -6.31 -8.27 -58.42
C MET A 6 -7.03 -7.56 -59.56
N GLU A 7 -7.13 -8.17 -60.74
CA GLU A 7 -7.86 -7.57 -61.86
C GLU A 7 -9.35 -7.45 -61.53
N PRO A 8 -9.92 -6.23 -61.59
CA PRO A 8 -11.29 -5.97 -61.19
C PRO A 8 -12.27 -6.33 -62.32
N THR A 9 -12.32 -7.62 -62.68
CA THR A 9 -13.12 -8.11 -63.81
C THR A 9 -13.93 -9.34 -63.40
N HIS A 10 -15.08 -9.55 -64.05
CA HIS A 10 -15.87 -10.78 -63.90
C HIS A 10 -15.12 -12.03 -64.41
N SER A 11 -14.08 -11.85 -65.22
CA SER A 11 -13.19 -12.90 -65.72
C SER A 11 -12.00 -13.18 -64.81
N ASN A 12 -11.99 -12.64 -63.58
CA ASN A 12 -10.90 -12.88 -62.64
C ASN A 12 -10.74 -14.38 -62.38
N ARG A 13 -9.51 -14.89 -62.49
CA ARG A 13 -9.21 -16.32 -62.38
C ARG A 13 -9.66 -16.90 -61.03
N MET A 14 -9.49 -16.17 -59.93
CA MET A 14 -9.86 -16.66 -58.60
C MET A 14 -11.38 -16.79 -58.47
N LEU A 15 -12.13 -15.83 -58.99
CA LEU A 15 -13.60 -15.88 -59.04
C LEU A 15 -14.10 -17.07 -59.87
N LEU A 16 -13.56 -17.24 -61.07
CA LEU A 16 -13.95 -18.34 -61.97
C LEU A 16 -13.59 -19.70 -61.38
N ALA A 17 -12.41 -19.83 -60.76
CA ALA A 17 -11.97 -21.05 -60.10
C ALA A 17 -12.85 -21.39 -58.89
N ALA A 18 -13.21 -20.40 -58.07
CA ALA A 18 -14.13 -20.57 -56.93
C ALA A 18 -15.54 -21.03 -57.36
N LYS A 19 -16.03 -20.56 -58.51
CA LYS A 19 -17.34 -20.93 -59.08
C LYS A 19 -17.31 -22.16 -60.01
N SER A 20 -16.15 -22.77 -60.23
CA SER A 20 -15.97 -23.81 -61.26
C SER A 20 -16.63 -25.15 -60.93
N GLY A 21 -16.87 -25.43 -59.64
CA GLY A 21 -17.30 -26.74 -59.15
C GLY A 21 -16.19 -27.81 -59.15
N ILE A 22 -14.95 -27.45 -59.50
CA ILE A 22 -13.80 -28.36 -59.53
C ILE A 22 -13.02 -28.20 -58.22
N ASP A 23 -12.98 -29.25 -57.39
CA ASP A 23 -12.37 -29.20 -56.05
C ASP A 23 -10.93 -28.66 -56.04
N GLU A 24 -10.10 -29.05 -56.99
CA GLU A 24 -8.70 -28.59 -57.08
C GLU A 24 -8.60 -27.09 -57.37
N GLU A 25 -9.44 -26.57 -58.27
CA GLU A 25 -9.46 -25.14 -58.61
C GLU A 25 -10.09 -24.30 -57.50
N ILE A 26 -11.11 -24.82 -56.82
CA ILE A 26 -11.71 -24.16 -55.65
C ILE A 26 -10.66 -24.03 -54.53
N ASN A 27 -10.00 -25.13 -54.16
CA ASN A 27 -8.94 -25.13 -53.15
C ASN A 27 -7.82 -24.14 -53.51
N TRP A 28 -7.40 -24.12 -54.78
CA TRP A 28 -6.41 -23.16 -55.27
C TRP A 28 -6.90 -21.71 -55.11
N ALA A 29 -8.16 -21.43 -55.45
CA ALA A 29 -8.74 -20.10 -55.33
C ALA A 29 -8.83 -19.64 -53.87
N LEU A 30 -9.34 -20.48 -52.98
CA LEU A 30 -9.51 -20.16 -51.56
C LEU A 30 -8.16 -19.93 -50.86
N ASP A 31 -7.13 -20.76 -51.12
CA ASP A 31 -5.78 -20.51 -50.60
C ASP A 31 -5.22 -19.15 -51.05
N ARG A 32 -5.46 -18.77 -52.31
CA ARG A 32 -4.99 -17.47 -52.83
C ARG A 32 -5.76 -16.31 -52.25
N ILE A 33 -7.08 -16.39 -52.18
CA ILE A 33 -7.92 -15.35 -51.60
C ILE A 33 -7.54 -15.17 -50.12
N SER A 34 -7.40 -16.25 -49.36
CA SER A 34 -7.01 -16.19 -47.94
C SER A 34 -5.65 -15.54 -47.71
N ARG A 35 -4.71 -15.62 -48.65
CA ARG A 35 -3.41 -14.91 -48.55
C ARG A 35 -3.52 -13.44 -48.95
N LEU A 36 -4.52 -13.09 -49.76
CA LEU A 36 -4.76 -11.72 -50.18
C LEU A 36 -5.54 -10.93 -49.15
N THR A 37 -6.32 -11.57 -48.26
CA THR A 37 -7.06 -10.86 -47.19
C THR A 37 -6.14 -10.13 -46.21
N THR A 38 -4.85 -10.51 -46.12
CA THR A 38 -3.85 -9.80 -45.29
C THR A 38 -3.18 -8.63 -46.02
N ASN A 39 -3.44 -8.46 -47.32
CA ASN A 39 -2.85 -7.42 -48.13
C ASN A 39 -3.74 -6.17 -48.13
N GLU A 40 -3.20 -5.03 -47.71
CA GLU A 40 -3.92 -3.75 -47.64
C GLU A 40 -4.46 -3.25 -49.00
N TYR A 41 -3.85 -3.67 -50.11
CA TYR A 41 -4.28 -3.29 -51.46
C TYR A 41 -5.39 -4.18 -52.01
N PHE A 42 -5.65 -5.33 -51.40
CA PHE A 42 -6.71 -6.22 -51.84
C PHE A 42 -8.05 -5.68 -51.37
N THR A 43 -8.96 -5.44 -52.33
CA THR A 43 -10.33 -5.01 -52.02
C THR A 43 -11.31 -6.04 -52.55
N VAL A 44 -12.16 -6.57 -51.66
CA VAL A 44 -13.17 -7.56 -52.06
C VAL A 44 -14.17 -6.97 -53.05
N LYS A 45 -14.51 -5.69 -52.87
CA LYS A 45 -15.31 -4.89 -53.81
C LYS A 45 -14.67 -4.79 -55.20
N GLY A 46 -13.35 -4.88 -55.28
CA GLY A 46 -12.60 -4.80 -56.53
C GLY A 46 -12.94 -5.95 -57.48
N ILE A 47 -13.30 -7.14 -56.98
CA ILE A 47 -13.67 -8.29 -57.80
C ILE A 47 -15.18 -8.51 -57.71
N PRO A 48 -15.97 -8.17 -58.75
CA PRO A 48 -17.42 -8.28 -58.72
C PRO A 48 -17.85 -9.72 -58.40
N SER A 49 -18.88 -9.88 -57.56
CA SER A 49 -19.44 -11.19 -57.18
C SER A 49 -18.50 -12.15 -56.44
N LEU A 50 -17.31 -11.70 -56.05
CA LEU A 50 -16.41 -12.52 -55.22
C LEU A 50 -17.03 -12.80 -53.86
N LEU A 51 -17.66 -11.80 -53.25
CA LEU A 51 -18.29 -11.97 -51.95
C LEU A 51 -19.43 -12.98 -52.02
N GLU A 52 -20.33 -12.89 -53.01
CA GLU A 52 -21.41 -13.87 -53.21
C GLU A 52 -20.88 -15.30 -53.37
N ALA A 53 -19.76 -15.48 -54.08
CA ALA A 53 -19.13 -16.79 -54.25
C ALA A 53 -18.62 -17.38 -52.92
N LEU A 54 -18.14 -16.52 -52.01
CA LEU A 54 -17.67 -16.93 -50.69
C LEU A 54 -18.82 -17.33 -49.75
N TYR A 55 -20.06 -16.89 -49.99
CA TYR A 55 -21.22 -17.28 -49.17
C TYR A 55 -21.86 -18.60 -49.59
N GLU A 56 -21.68 -19.02 -50.84
CA GLU A 56 -22.33 -20.20 -51.41
C GLU A 56 -22.08 -21.49 -50.59
N TRP A 57 -20.82 -21.77 -50.26
CA TRP A 57 -20.47 -22.97 -49.50
C TRP A 57 -20.91 -22.91 -48.02
N PRO A 58 -20.69 -21.80 -47.28
CA PRO A 58 -21.23 -21.63 -45.93
C PRO A 58 -22.77 -21.74 -45.85
N GLU A 59 -23.50 -21.15 -46.79
CA GLU A 59 -24.97 -21.22 -46.85
C GLU A 59 -25.45 -22.64 -47.07
N TRP A 60 -24.86 -23.34 -48.05
CA TRP A 60 -25.13 -24.77 -48.26
C TRP A 60 -24.88 -25.60 -47.00
N TYR A 61 -23.75 -25.35 -46.31
CA TYR A 61 -23.42 -26.11 -45.10
C TYR A 61 -24.42 -25.83 -43.96
N ALA A 62 -24.82 -24.57 -43.79
CA ALA A 62 -25.78 -24.16 -42.77
C ALA A 62 -27.18 -24.75 -42.99
N GLU A 63 -27.60 -24.99 -44.24
CA GLU A 63 -28.94 -25.49 -44.57
C GLU A 63 -29.03 -27.01 -44.71
N GLU A 64 -28.01 -27.61 -45.34
CA GLU A 64 -28.04 -29.01 -45.77
C GLU A 64 -26.79 -29.79 -45.40
N GLY A 65 -25.59 -29.20 -45.55
CA GLY A 65 -24.32 -29.92 -45.42
C GLY A 65 -24.07 -30.51 -44.03
N TYR A 66 -24.54 -29.84 -42.96
CA TYR A 66 -24.39 -30.34 -41.60
C TYR A 66 -25.16 -31.65 -41.34
N LYS A 67 -26.28 -31.89 -42.04
CA LYS A 67 -27.12 -33.09 -41.86
C LYS A 67 -26.35 -34.36 -42.22
N ALA A 68 -25.57 -34.30 -43.30
CA ALA A 68 -24.71 -35.40 -43.72
C ALA A 68 -23.62 -35.75 -42.70
N THR A 69 -23.22 -34.77 -41.86
CA THR A 69 -22.23 -34.97 -40.79
C THR A 69 -22.86 -35.59 -39.55
N ASN A 70 -24.13 -35.27 -39.25
CA ASN A 70 -24.87 -35.84 -38.13
C ASN A 70 -25.26 -37.31 -38.35
N ASP A 71 -25.54 -37.70 -39.59
CA ASP A 71 -26.04 -39.05 -39.92
C ASP A 71 -24.94 -40.11 -40.07
N THR A 72 -23.66 -39.72 -40.16
CA THR A 72 -22.54 -40.67 -40.30
C THR A 72 -21.98 -41.08 -38.95
N PRO A 73 -22.08 -42.37 -38.53
CA PRO A 73 -21.45 -42.82 -37.29
C PRO A 73 -19.93 -42.64 -37.39
N SER A 74 -19.34 -42.03 -36.35
CA SER A 74 -17.92 -41.63 -36.19
C SER A 74 -16.86 -42.74 -36.41
N LEU A 75 -17.26 -43.95 -36.79
CA LEU A 75 -16.37 -45.10 -36.96
C LEU A 75 -15.71 -45.15 -38.34
N PHE A 76 -16.24 -44.42 -39.34
CA PHE A 76 -15.70 -44.38 -40.71
C PHE A 76 -15.37 -42.96 -41.15
N ALA A 77 -14.39 -42.84 -42.06
CA ALA A 77 -14.09 -41.57 -42.71
C ALA A 77 -15.32 -41.08 -43.50
N PRO A 78 -15.64 -39.77 -43.45
CA PRO A 78 -16.74 -39.21 -44.21
C PRO A 78 -16.49 -39.41 -45.72
N ASN A 79 -17.57 -39.41 -46.51
CA ASN A 79 -17.48 -39.41 -47.97
C ASN A 79 -16.51 -38.30 -48.43
N PRO A 80 -15.45 -38.60 -49.20
CA PRO A 80 -14.46 -37.62 -49.63
C PRO A 80 -15.05 -36.37 -50.29
N GLN A 81 -16.12 -36.52 -51.07
CA GLN A 81 -16.81 -35.38 -51.69
C GLN A 81 -17.51 -34.50 -50.65
N ALA A 82 -18.16 -35.10 -49.65
CA ALA A 82 -18.79 -34.35 -48.57
C ALA A 82 -17.74 -33.66 -47.69
N ALA A 83 -16.60 -34.33 -47.45
CA ALA A 83 -15.47 -33.76 -46.73
C ALA A 83 -14.88 -32.54 -47.46
N ASN A 84 -14.70 -32.62 -48.79
CA ASN A 84 -14.25 -31.50 -49.61
C ASN A 84 -15.22 -30.32 -49.55
N LYS A 85 -16.53 -30.56 -49.71
CA LYS A 85 -17.53 -29.48 -49.63
C LYS A 85 -17.58 -28.84 -48.24
N ARG A 86 -17.50 -29.62 -47.17
CA ARG A 86 -17.37 -29.10 -45.79
C ARG A 86 -16.12 -28.24 -45.64
N ARG A 87 -14.99 -28.68 -46.22
CA ARG A 87 -13.74 -27.93 -46.21
C ARG A 87 -13.87 -26.61 -46.97
N HIS A 88 -14.50 -26.60 -48.15
CA HIS A 88 -14.76 -25.35 -48.88
C HIS A 88 -15.61 -24.38 -48.04
N ALA A 89 -16.65 -24.89 -47.36
CA ALA A 89 -17.50 -24.07 -46.49
C ALA A 89 -16.73 -23.44 -45.33
N ILE A 90 -15.85 -24.20 -44.66
CA ILE A 90 -15.09 -23.70 -43.52
C ILE A 90 -14.00 -22.70 -43.93
N GLU A 91 -13.31 -22.97 -45.05
CA GLU A 91 -12.31 -22.05 -45.61
C GLU A 91 -12.95 -20.74 -46.07
N CYS A 92 -14.13 -20.81 -46.70
CA CYS A 92 -14.91 -19.62 -47.04
C CYS A 92 -15.29 -18.80 -45.80
N LEU A 93 -15.79 -19.42 -44.72
CA LEU A 93 -16.09 -18.71 -43.47
C LEU A 93 -14.86 -18.04 -42.86
N HIS A 94 -13.73 -18.73 -42.85
CA HIS A 94 -12.46 -18.18 -42.39
C HIS A 94 -12.03 -16.95 -43.23
N ILE A 95 -12.19 -17.02 -44.56
CA ILE A 95 -11.92 -15.90 -45.46
C ILE A 95 -12.87 -14.74 -45.17
N LEU A 96 -14.18 -15.00 -45.03
CA LEU A 96 -15.18 -13.96 -44.71
C LEU A 96 -14.85 -13.26 -43.40
N LYS A 97 -14.49 -14.01 -42.36
CA LYS A 97 -13.99 -13.46 -41.08
C LYS A 97 -12.78 -12.57 -41.33
N SER A 98 -11.78 -13.07 -42.05
CA SER A 98 -10.53 -12.35 -42.32
C SER A 98 -10.77 -11.06 -43.11
N VAL A 99 -11.68 -11.08 -44.08
CA VAL A 99 -12.11 -9.91 -44.84
C VAL A 99 -12.71 -8.86 -43.91
N GLY A 100 -13.60 -9.28 -43.00
CA GLY A 100 -14.29 -8.38 -42.07
C GLY A 100 -13.40 -7.74 -41.00
N LEU A 101 -12.16 -8.18 -40.82
CA LEU A 101 -11.20 -7.50 -39.93
C LEU A 101 -10.78 -6.12 -40.46
N ASN A 102 -10.95 -5.86 -41.76
CA ASN A 102 -10.78 -4.53 -42.33
C ASN A 102 -12.11 -3.77 -42.30
N GLU A 103 -12.12 -2.60 -41.67
CA GLU A 103 -13.32 -1.78 -41.47
C GLU A 103 -14.06 -1.44 -42.78
N ALA A 104 -13.32 -1.14 -43.87
CA ALA A 104 -13.91 -0.82 -45.16
C ALA A 104 -14.62 -2.04 -45.78
N HIS A 105 -14.09 -3.25 -45.55
CA HIS A 105 -14.70 -4.49 -46.01
C HIS A 105 -15.83 -4.97 -45.10
N ALA A 106 -15.78 -4.68 -43.80
CA ALA A 106 -16.86 -5.01 -42.87
C ALA A 106 -18.20 -4.35 -43.28
N GLN A 107 -18.15 -3.13 -43.82
CA GLN A 107 -19.34 -2.47 -44.38
C GLN A 107 -19.90 -3.21 -45.60
N GLU A 108 -19.04 -3.74 -46.47
CA GLU A 108 -19.48 -4.54 -47.61
C GLU A 108 -20.16 -5.86 -47.16
N LEU A 109 -19.71 -6.48 -46.06
CA LEU A 109 -20.38 -7.65 -45.46
C LEU A 109 -21.78 -7.33 -44.93
N LEU A 110 -22.02 -6.09 -44.51
CA LEU A 110 -23.31 -5.64 -44.01
C LEU A 110 -24.30 -5.32 -45.15
N TRP A 111 -23.82 -4.81 -46.28
CA TRP A 111 -24.65 -4.19 -47.32
C TRP A 111 -24.88 -5.09 -48.53
N THR A 112 -23.91 -5.95 -48.86
CA THR A 112 -23.91 -6.70 -50.12
C THR A 112 -24.58 -8.06 -50.00
N VAL A 113 -24.43 -8.74 -48.85
CA VAL A 113 -24.92 -10.11 -48.65
C VAL A 113 -25.55 -10.25 -47.25
N PRO A 114 -26.63 -11.03 -47.06
CA PRO A 114 -27.28 -11.19 -45.75
C PRO A 114 -26.44 -12.04 -44.77
N THR A 115 -25.40 -11.45 -44.19
CA THR A 115 -24.52 -12.09 -43.20
C THR A 115 -25.24 -12.55 -41.95
N LEU A 116 -26.17 -11.72 -41.44
CA LEU A 116 -26.91 -12.02 -40.21
C LEU A 116 -27.79 -13.29 -40.36
N PRO A 117 -28.56 -13.49 -41.46
CA PRO A 117 -29.21 -14.76 -41.74
C PRO A 117 -28.29 -15.99 -41.78
N LEU A 118 -27.13 -15.91 -42.45
CA LEU A 118 -26.16 -17.01 -42.50
C LEU A 118 -25.67 -17.37 -41.08
N VAL A 119 -25.19 -16.38 -40.33
CA VAL A 119 -24.71 -16.55 -38.95
C VAL A 119 -25.80 -17.14 -38.07
N THR A 120 -27.03 -16.64 -38.18
CA THR A 120 -28.15 -17.14 -37.37
C THR A 120 -28.47 -18.60 -37.71
N LYS A 121 -28.51 -18.98 -38.99
CA LYS A 121 -28.70 -20.37 -39.42
C LYS A 121 -27.59 -21.29 -38.89
N LEU A 122 -26.33 -20.86 -38.95
CA LEU A 122 -25.20 -21.62 -38.40
C LEU A 122 -25.37 -21.85 -36.89
N LEU A 123 -25.71 -20.81 -36.13
CA LEU A 123 -25.96 -20.91 -34.69
C LEU A 123 -27.21 -21.74 -34.33
N GLU A 124 -28.21 -21.78 -35.21
CA GLU A 124 -29.45 -22.54 -35.00
C GLU A 124 -29.33 -24.02 -35.32
N ASN A 125 -28.59 -24.36 -36.37
CA ASN A 125 -28.56 -25.70 -36.95
C ASN A 125 -27.35 -26.53 -36.50
N LEU A 126 -26.23 -25.89 -36.15
CA LEU A 126 -25.02 -26.61 -35.75
C LEU A 126 -25.01 -26.90 -34.25
N ASP A 127 -24.73 -28.14 -33.89
CA ASP A 127 -24.49 -28.56 -32.51
C ASP A 127 -23.08 -28.16 -32.06
N PRO A 128 -22.92 -27.21 -31.11
CA PRO A 128 -21.60 -26.74 -30.66
C PRO A 128 -20.82 -27.78 -29.85
N THR A 129 -21.44 -28.90 -29.45
CA THR A 129 -20.76 -29.98 -28.72
C THR A 129 -20.02 -30.96 -29.63
N LEU A 130 -20.25 -30.89 -30.94
CA LEU A 130 -19.58 -31.72 -31.93
C LEU A 130 -18.33 -31.00 -32.46
N ASP A 131 -17.18 -31.68 -32.42
CA ASP A 131 -15.90 -31.17 -32.95
C ASP A 131 -16.01 -30.75 -34.43
N ALA A 132 -16.85 -31.42 -35.20
CA ALA A 132 -17.07 -31.10 -36.61
C ALA A 132 -17.78 -29.74 -36.82
N HIS A 133 -18.44 -29.21 -35.80
CA HIS A 133 -19.27 -28.01 -35.85
C HIS A 133 -18.68 -26.83 -35.07
N VAL A 134 -17.93 -27.09 -34.00
CA VAL A 134 -17.45 -26.03 -33.09
C VAL A 134 -16.69 -24.93 -33.83
N GLU A 135 -15.85 -25.27 -34.80
CA GLU A 135 -15.07 -24.30 -35.58
C GLU A 135 -15.98 -23.41 -36.46
N PHE A 136 -17.04 -23.97 -37.05
CA PHE A 136 -18.04 -23.18 -37.79
C PHE A 136 -18.78 -22.21 -36.87
N VAL A 137 -19.14 -22.67 -35.66
CA VAL A 137 -19.82 -21.85 -34.66
C VAL A 137 -18.91 -20.71 -34.21
N LEU A 138 -17.62 -20.97 -33.97
CA LEU A 138 -16.64 -19.93 -33.62
C LEU A 138 -16.50 -18.88 -34.74
N TYR A 139 -16.38 -19.30 -36.00
CA TYR A 139 -16.34 -18.34 -37.12
C TYR A 139 -17.65 -17.57 -37.29
N ALA A 140 -18.80 -18.19 -37.00
CA ALA A 140 -20.08 -17.48 -36.98
C ALA A 140 -20.13 -16.43 -35.87
N LEU A 141 -19.59 -16.71 -34.68
CA LEU A 141 -19.47 -15.74 -33.59
C LEU A 141 -18.53 -14.59 -33.96
N ASP A 142 -17.38 -14.88 -34.59
CA ASP A 142 -16.45 -13.85 -35.05
C ASP A 142 -17.09 -12.92 -36.09
N LEU A 143 -17.79 -13.50 -37.07
CA LEU A 143 -18.57 -12.72 -38.06
C LEU A 143 -19.66 -11.89 -37.40
N LEU A 144 -20.33 -12.44 -36.38
CA LEU A 144 -21.35 -11.71 -35.62
C LEU A 144 -20.75 -10.52 -34.88
N GLN A 145 -19.55 -10.65 -34.31
CA GLN A 145 -18.85 -9.55 -33.63
C GLN A 145 -18.46 -8.45 -34.62
N ILE A 146 -18.04 -8.81 -35.84
CA ILE A 146 -17.71 -7.86 -36.91
C ILE A 146 -18.93 -7.03 -37.32
N ILE A 147 -20.07 -7.67 -37.58
CA ILE A 147 -21.28 -6.96 -38.06
C ILE A 147 -22.12 -6.37 -36.93
N GLY A 148 -21.97 -6.91 -35.72
CA GLY A 148 -22.82 -6.67 -34.55
C GLY A 148 -23.08 -5.20 -34.21
N PRO A 149 -22.09 -4.27 -34.26
CA PRO A 149 -22.31 -2.88 -33.91
C PRO A 149 -23.41 -2.20 -34.75
N SER A 150 -23.57 -2.60 -36.01
CA SER A 150 -24.53 -2.03 -36.95
C SER A 150 -25.85 -2.82 -37.03
N VAL A 151 -25.94 -3.97 -36.35
CA VAL A 151 -27.12 -4.85 -36.41
C VAL A 151 -28.21 -4.35 -35.47
N VAL A 152 -29.41 -4.15 -36.01
CA VAL A 152 -30.62 -3.84 -35.24
C VAL A 152 -31.57 -5.03 -35.25
N LEU A 153 -31.84 -5.58 -34.08
CA LEU A 153 -32.67 -6.75 -33.86
C LEU A 153 -34.05 -6.33 -33.34
N ARG A 154 -35.10 -6.62 -34.10
CA ARG A 154 -36.46 -6.44 -33.59
C ARG A 154 -36.84 -7.64 -32.71
N PRO A 155 -37.52 -7.43 -31.58
CA PRO A 155 -38.01 -8.53 -30.77
C PRO A 155 -38.85 -9.48 -31.60
N GLN A 156 -38.62 -10.79 -31.44
CA GLN A 156 -39.35 -11.86 -32.11
C GLN A 156 -39.28 -11.86 -33.66
N SER A 157 -38.45 -11.01 -34.28
CA SER A 157 -38.18 -11.10 -35.72
C SER A 157 -37.05 -12.09 -36.00
N SER A 158 -37.20 -12.91 -37.04
CA SER A 158 -36.08 -13.65 -37.63
C SER A 158 -35.39 -12.76 -38.67
N PRO A 159 -34.04 -12.73 -38.73
CA PRO A 159 -33.07 -13.49 -37.92
C PRO A 159 -32.76 -12.86 -36.55
N ASN A 160 -32.65 -13.67 -35.49
CA ASN A 160 -32.20 -13.22 -34.15
C ASN A 160 -31.26 -14.25 -33.50
N PRO A 161 -29.96 -13.94 -33.31
CA PRO A 161 -29.00 -14.88 -32.73
C PRO A 161 -29.08 -14.99 -31.20
N ILE A 162 -29.70 -14.02 -30.49
CA ILE A 162 -29.67 -13.92 -29.03
C ILE A 162 -30.20 -15.19 -28.31
N PRO A 163 -31.32 -15.82 -28.73
CA PRO A 163 -31.80 -17.04 -28.08
C PRO A 163 -30.80 -18.19 -28.15
N ARG A 164 -30.08 -18.34 -29.28
CA ARG A 164 -29.08 -19.38 -29.45
C ARG A 164 -27.81 -19.11 -28.66
N LEU A 165 -27.33 -17.86 -28.62
CA LEU A 165 -26.20 -17.48 -27.76
C LEU A 165 -26.47 -17.79 -26.27
N ASN A 166 -27.69 -17.48 -25.79
CA ASN A 166 -28.12 -17.84 -24.44
C ASN A 166 -28.17 -19.36 -24.22
N ALA A 167 -28.64 -20.14 -25.20
CA ALA A 167 -28.69 -21.59 -25.12
C ALA A 167 -27.29 -22.21 -25.03
N ILE A 168 -26.31 -21.68 -25.77
CA ILE A 168 -24.91 -22.09 -25.72
C ILE A 168 -24.34 -21.78 -24.32
N LEU A 169 -24.50 -20.56 -23.83
CA LEU A 169 -23.99 -20.15 -22.50
C LEU A 169 -24.59 -20.95 -21.34
N ALA A 170 -25.83 -21.42 -21.47
CA ALA A 170 -26.47 -22.23 -20.45
C ALA A 170 -25.84 -23.62 -20.26
N ARG A 171 -25.21 -24.18 -21.30
CA ARG A 171 -24.82 -25.60 -21.36
C ARG A 171 -23.35 -25.83 -21.67
N SER A 172 -22.69 -24.91 -22.37
CA SER A 172 -21.31 -25.08 -22.83
C SER A 172 -20.33 -25.07 -21.67
N SER A 173 -19.30 -25.90 -21.77
CA SER A 173 -18.09 -25.87 -20.94
C SER A 173 -16.85 -25.44 -21.72
N ASP A 174 -17.00 -25.11 -23.01
CA ASP A 174 -15.90 -24.66 -23.86
C ASP A 174 -15.65 -23.17 -23.64
N ARG A 175 -14.45 -22.84 -23.14
CA ARG A 175 -14.04 -21.47 -22.82
C ARG A 175 -14.15 -20.52 -24.02
N SER A 176 -13.74 -20.97 -25.21
CA SER A 176 -13.74 -20.14 -26.42
C SER A 176 -15.17 -19.82 -26.88
N LEU A 177 -16.06 -20.82 -26.84
CA LEU A 177 -17.48 -20.59 -27.14
C LEU A 177 -18.14 -19.66 -26.12
N ILE A 178 -17.84 -19.84 -24.83
CA ILE A 178 -18.39 -18.99 -23.76
C ILE A 178 -17.95 -17.54 -23.96
N MET A 179 -16.66 -17.29 -24.16
CA MET A 179 -16.13 -15.95 -24.42
C MET A 179 -16.72 -15.34 -25.70
N GLY A 180 -16.75 -16.11 -26.80
CA GLY A 180 -17.31 -15.65 -28.06
C GLY A 180 -18.79 -15.28 -27.98
N CYS A 181 -19.57 -16.03 -27.19
CA CYS A 181 -20.98 -15.71 -26.94
C CYS A 181 -21.17 -14.46 -26.08
N PHE A 182 -20.37 -14.30 -25.01
CA PHE A 182 -20.43 -13.09 -24.19
C PHE A 182 -20.03 -11.85 -24.97
N SER A 183 -18.95 -11.92 -25.74
CA SER A 183 -18.51 -10.82 -26.60
C SER A 183 -19.58 -10.44 -27.63
N ALA A 184 -20.15 -11.42 -28.34
CA ALA A 184 -21.23 -11.17 -29.29
C ALA A 184 -22.48 -10.58 -28.64
N LEU A 185 -22.90 -11.08 -27.48
CA LEU A 185 -24.02 -10.52 -26.72
C LEU A 185 -23.73 -9.10 -26.23
N SER A 186 -22.51 -8.85 -25.74
CA SER A 186 -22.08 -7.53 -25.29
C SER A 186 -22.18 -6.50 -26.41
N ILE A 187 -21.65 -6.83 -27.60
CA ILE A 187 -21.72 -5.94 -28.78
C ILE A 187 -23.17 -5.70 -29.20
N LEU A 188 -23.98 -6.74 -29.33
CA LEU A 188 -25.38 -6.61 -29.77
C LEU A 188 -26.23 -5.82 -28.78
N LEU A 189 -26.07 -6.05 -27.48
CA LEU A 189 -26.90 -5.45 -26.43
C LEU A 189 -26.39 -4.07 -25.98
N SER A 190 -25.14 -3.72 -26.30
CA SER A 190 -24.63 -2.35 -26.12
C SER A 190 -25.29 -1.37 -27.11
N ASN A 191 -25.85 -1.86 -28.22
CA ASN A 191 -26.61 -1.02 -29.14
C ASN A 191 -27.97 -0.68 -28.51
N PRO A 192 -28.28 0.61 -28.23
CA PRO A 192 -29.53 1.00 -27.58
C PRO A 192 -30.77 0.65 -28.41
N ALA A 193 -30.66 0.53 -29.75
CA ALA A 193 -31.76 0.08 -30.59
C ALA A 193 -32.18 -1.38 -30.29
N ASN A 194 -31.28 -2.16 -29.69
CA ASN A 194 -31.51 -3.56 -29.32
C ASN A 194 -31.95 -3.74 -27.87
N ALA A 195 -32.12 -2.66 -27.10
CA ALA A 195 -32.47 -2.71 -25.68
C ALA A 195 -33.76 -3.51 -25.38
N SER A 196 -34.68 -3.58 -26.34
CA SER A 196 -35.91 -4.38 -26.24
C SER A 196 -35.68 -5.89 -26.21
N ASN A 197 -34.47 -6.37 -26.53
CA ASN A 197 -34.08 -7.78 -26.44
C ASN A 197 -33.45 -8.15 -25.08
N LEU A 198 -33.26 -7.17 -24.17
CA LEU A 198 -32.79 -7.44 -22.81
C LEU A 198 -33.86 -8.22 -22.02
N SER A 199 -33.41 -9.16 -21.19
CA SER A 199 -34.29 -9.99 -20.35
C SER A 199 -33.67 -10.19 -18.97
N ASP A 200 -34.48 -10.05 -17.92
CA ASP A 200 -34.07 -10.20 -16.52
C ASP A 200 -33.72 -11.65 -16.12
N SER A 201 -34.20 -12.63 -16.90
CA SER A 201 -33.97 -14.06 -16.68
C SER A 201 -33.11 -14.70 -17.78
N ALA A 202 -32.24 -13.93 -18.44
CA ALA A 202 -31.38 -14.46 -19.50
C ALA A 202 -30.34 -15.46 -18.92
N PRO A 203 -30.19 -16.67 -19.49
CA PRO A 203 -29.19 -17.65 -19.05
C PRO A 203 -27.75 -17.12 -19.05
N ALA A 204 -27.45 -16.14 -19.91
CA ALA A 204 -26.16 -15.45 -19.93
C ALA A 204 -25.84 -14.76 -18.58
N ILE A 205 -26.85 -14.26 -17.85
CA ILE A 205 -26.65 -13.65 -16.53
C ILE A 205 -26.21 -14.70 -15.52
N ASP A 206 -26.87 -15.86 -15.50
CA ASP A 206 -26.53 -16.97 -14.60
C ASP A 206 -25.12 -17.51 -14.89
N ALA A 207 -24.77 -17.61 -16.18
CA ALA A 207 -23.44 -17.98 -16.62
C ALA A 207 -22.38 -16.96 -16.18
N ALA A 208 -22.64 -15.65 -16.36
CA ALA A 208 -21.71 -14.61 -15.95
C ALA A 208 -21.47 -14.64 -14.43
N ILE A 209 -22.53 -14.73 -13.62
CA ILE A 209 -22.45 -14.84 -12.15
C ILE A 209 -21.62 -16.08 -11.74
N ARG A 210 -21.74 -17.19 -12.47
CA ARG A 210 -20.98 -18.43 -12.21
C ARG A 210 -19.49 -18.26 -12.45
N TYR A 211 -19.08 -17.50 -13.47
CA TYR A 211 -17.68 -17.34 -13.87
C TYR A 211 -16.97 -16.17 -13.20
N LEU A 212 -17.70 -15.14 -12.72
CA LEU A 212 -17.13 -13.99 -12.00
C LEU A 212 -16.12 -14.34 -10.88
N PRO A 213 -16.32 -15.39 -10.05
CA PRO A 213 -15.35 -15.76 -9.01
C PRO A 213 -13.96 -16.15 -9.51
N LEU A 214 -13.78 -16.43 -10.80
CA LEU A 214 -12.51 -16.84 -11.42
C LEU A 214 -11.56 -15.66 -11.73
N PHE A 215 -11.80 -14.48 -11.16
CA PHE A 215 -11.07 -13.25 -11.47
C PHE A 215 -9.57 -13.30 -11.15
N ARG A 216 -9.11 -14.31 -10.41
CA ARG A 216 -7.68 -14.53 -10.13
C ARG A 216 -7.03 -15.52 -11.10
N GLU A 217 -7.79 -16.51 -11.57
CA GLU A 217 -7.30 -17.60 -12.41
C GLU A 217 -7.49 -17.33 -13.91
N ASP A 218 -8.61 -16.72 -14.31
CA ASP A 218 -8.98 -16.49 -15.71
C ASP A 218 -9.60 -15.10 -15.90
N ILE A 219 -8.75 -14.08 -15.84
CA ILE A 219 -9.16 -12.69 -15.99
C ILE A 219 -9.79 -12.41 -17.36
N GLY A 220 -9.37 -13.11 -18.42
CA GLY A 220 -9.91 -12.92 -19.77
C GLY A 220 -11.36 -13.36 -19.88
N LEU A 221 -11.74 -14.48 -19.26
CA LEU A 221 -13.14 -14.91 -19.20
C LEU A 221 -13.98 -13.95 -18.34
N VAL A 222 -13.43 -13.49 -17.20
CA VAL A 222 -14.12 -12.55 -16.32
C VAL A 222 -14.34 -11.20 -16.99
N ASP A 223 -13.39 -10.72 -17.79
CA ASP A 223 -13.53 -9.48 -18.55
C ASP A 223 -14.72 -9.54 -19.52
N GLU A 224 -14.87 -10.63 -20.27
CA GLU A 224 -16.04 -10.84 -21.15
C GLU A 224 -17.36 -10.91 -20.39
N CYS A 225 -17.37 -11.57 -19.22
CA CYS A 225 -18.54 -11.60 -18.35
C CYS A 225 -18.92 -10.19 -17.85
N LEU A 226 -17.92 -9.40 -17.46
CA LEU A 226 -18.12 -8.03 -17.00
C LEU A 226 -18.59 -7.11 -18.12
N ASN A 227 -18.04 -7.22 -19.33
CA ASN A 227 -18.48 -6.43 -20.48
C ASN A 227 -19.95 -6.71 -20.81
N PHE A 228 -20.35 -8.00 -20.84
CA PHE A 228 -21.76 -8.38 -20.99
C PHE A 228 -22.64 -7.83 -19.84
N LEU A 229 -22.21 -8.01 -18.59
CA LEU A 229 -22.97 -7.52 -17.43
C LEU A 229 -23.10 -6.00 -17.46
N TYR A 230 -22.06 -5.27 -17.86
CA TYR A 230 -22.11 -3.83 -18.01
C TYR A 230 -23.09 -3.40 -19.10
N ALA A 231 -23.03 -4.02 -20.29
CA ALA A 231 -23.99 -3.78 -21.37
C ALA A 231 -25.44 -4.02 -20.90
N HIS A 232 -25.65 -5.07 -20.11
CA HIS A 232 -26.96 -5.41 -19.53
C HIS A 232 -27.42 -4.41 -18.46
N LEU A 233 -26.55 -4.10 -17.49
CA LEU A 233 -26.84 -3.25 -16.32
C LEU A 233 -26.91 -1.76 -16.66
N SER A 234 -26.33 -1.34 -17.79
CA SER A 234 -26.46 0.04 -18.29
C SER A 234 -27.92 0.44 -18.53
N ASN A 235 -28.82 -0.53 -18.71
CA ASN A 235 -30.25 -0.29 -18.71
C ASN A 235 -30.82 -0.28 -17.28
N MET A 236 -31.50 0.80 -16.89
CA MET A 236 -32.03 0.99 -15.54
C MET A 236 -33.05 -0.10 -15.12
N ALA A 237 -33.91 -0.54 -16.05
CA ALA A 237 -34.89 -1.60 -15.75
C ALA A 237 -34.19 -2.93 -15.45
N MET A 238 -33.11 -3.23 -16.17
CA MET A 238 -32.30 -4.44 -15.96
C MET A 238 -31.48 -4.35 -14.67
N SER A 239 -30.88 -3.20 -14.35
CA SER A 239 -30.25 -2.98 -13.05
C SER A 239 -31.22 -3.20 -11.88
N THR A 240 -32.43 -2.63 -11.98
CA THR A 240 -33.46 -2.80 -10.96
C THR A 240 -33.90 -4.27 -10.82
N ALA A 241 -34.06 -4.98 -11.94
CA ALA A 241 -34.36 -6.41 -11.91
C ALA A 241 -33.20 -7.23 -11.33
N PHE A 242 -31.95 -6.88 -11.62
CA PHE A 242 -30.77 -7.54 -11.10
C PHE A 242 -30.65 -7.41 -9.58
N LEU A 243 -31.04 -6.28 -8.99
CA LEU A 243 -31.08 -6.08 -7.52
C LEU A 243 -32.06 -7.04 -6.80
N LEU A 244 -33.04 -7.59 -7.52
CA LEU A 244 -33.98 -8.57 -6.98
C LEU A 244 -33.44 -10.01 -7.00
N ARG A 245 -32.23 -10.22 -7.53
CA ARG A 245 -31.61 -11.54 -7.53
C ARG A 245 -31.07 -11.89 -6.14
N PRO A 246 -31.17 -13.16 -5.71
CA PRO A 246 -30.66 -13.59 -4.41
C PRO A 246 -29.13 -13.49 -4.30
N GLU A 247 -28.41 -13.53 -5.42
CA GLU A 247 -26.94 -13.49 -5.46
C GLU A 247 -26.34 -12.08 -5.33
N ILE A 248 -27.15 -11.01 -5.29
CA ILE A 248 -26.68 -9.62 -5.40
C ILE A 248 -25.56 -9.27 -4.41
N SER A 249 -25.68 -9.69 -3.14
CA SER A 249 -24.64 -9.43 -2.13
C SER A 249 -23.33 -10.16 -2.43
N GLY A 250 -23.40 -11.36 -3.00
CA GLY A 250 -22.23 -12.14 -3.42
C GLY A 250 -21.57 -11.53 -4.66
N VAL A 251 -22.37 -11.18 -5.67
CA VAL A 251 -21.89 -10.55 -6.90
C VAL A 251 -21.22 -9.20 -6.61
N LEU A 252 -21.88 -8.34 -5.82
CA LEU A 252 -21.33 -7.03 -5.46
C LEU A 252 -20.00 -7.17 -4.69
N LYS A 253 -19.93 -8.15 -3.78
CA LYS A 253 -18.68 -8.47 -3.09
C LYS A 253 -17.59 -8.91 -4.07
N ILE A 254 -17.91 -9.70 -5.09
CA ILE A 254 -16.94 -10.10 -6.13
C ILE A 254 -16.47 -8.88 -6.92
N PHE A 255 -17.38 -8.00 -7.36
CA PHE A 255 -17.01 -6.77 -8.07
C PHE A 255 -16.01 -5.91 -7.28
N VAL A 256 -16.24 -5.71 -5.98
CA VAL A 256 -15.29 -4.98 -5.12
C VAL A 256 -13.97 -5.73 -4.98
N ASN A 257 -14.00 -7.06 -4.85
CA ASN A 257 -12.77 -7.86 -4.79
C ASN A 257 -11.96 -7.84 -6.09
N ILE A 258 -12.59 -7.64 -7.25
CA ILE A 258 -11.89 -7.40 -8.52
C ILE A 258 -11.10 -6.09 -8.43
N LEU A 259 -11.69 -5.01 -7.89
CA LEU A 259 -10.98 -3.75 -7.64
C LEU A 259 -9.84 -3.90 -6.64
N LEU A 260 -10.04 -4.69 -5.57
CA LEU A 260 -9.00 -4.96 -4.57
C LEU A 260 -7.85 -5.80 -5.14
N ALA A 261 -8.15 -6.76 -6.01
CA ALA A 261 -7.15 -7.61 -6.62
C ALA A 261 -6.29 -6.88 -7.66
N ASP A 262 -6.81 -5.82 -8.28
CA ASP A 262 -6.09 -4.98 -9.24
C ASP A 262 -5.03 -4.07 -8.56
N GLN A 263 -5.14 -3.82 -7.25
CA GLN A 263 -4.28 -2.91 -6.48
C GLN A 263 -2.89 -3.48 -6.11
N VAL A 264 -2.25 -4.25 -7.01
CA VAL A 264 -0.97 -4.96 -6.72
C VAL A 264 0.22 -3.99 -6.61
N GLU A 265 0.14 -2.79 -7.19
CA GLU A 265 1.25 -1.82 -7.26
C GLU A 265 1.01 -0.58 -6.38
N LEU A 266 1.01 -0.79 -5.06
CA LEU A 266 0.98 0.30 -4.07
C LEU A 266 2.40 0.76 -3.73
N ASP A 267 2.76 2.00 -4.06
CA ASP A 267 3.99 2.63 -3.61
C ASP A 267 3.88 2.99 -2.13
N THR A 268 4.93 2.70 -1.36
CA THR A 268 5.02 3.11 0.05
C THR A 268 5.73 4.45 0.12
N LEU A 269 4.97 5.53 0.29
CA LEU A 269 5.50 6.87 0.46
C LEU A 269 5.79 7.13 1.93
N THR A 270 7.04 7.50 2.21
CA THR A 270 7.49 7.97 3.52
C THR A 270 7.59 9.48 3.50
N HIS A 271 6.76 10.14 4.29
CA HIS A 271 6.83 11.58 4.51
C HIS A 271 7.48 11.86 5.86
N ASP A 272 8.62 12.54 5.85
CA ASP A 272 9.31 12.96 7.07
C ASP A 272 8.63 14.19 7.66
N VAL A 273 8.09 14.04 8.87
CA VAL A 273 7.44 15.10 9.65
C VAL A 273 8.33 15.52 10.83
N SER A 274 9.61 15.12 10.83
CA SER A 274 10.57 15.49 11.86
C SER A 274 10.78 17.02 11.88
N GLY A 275 10.81 17.58 13.09
CA GLY A 275 11.19 18.97 13.30
C GLY A 275 12.70 19.18 13.16
N VAL A 276 13.16 20.43 13.20
CA VAL A 276 14.59 20.76 13.18
C VAL A 276 15.27 20.21 14.45
N VAL A 277 16.21 19.29 14.28
CA VAL A 277 16.93 18.64 15.38
C VAL A 277 18.26 19.35 15.68
N HIS A 278 18.52 19.62 16.95
CA HIS A 278 19.81 20.15 17.43
C HIS A 278 20.53 19.08 18.27
N THR A 279 21.84 18.90 18.08
CA THR A 279 22.62 17.85 18.76
C THR A 279 23.91 18.39 19.35
N THR A 280 24.33 17.86 20.50
CA THR A 280 25.62 18.19 21.15
C THR A 280 26.38 16.92 21.59
N PRO A 281 27.72 16.89 21.63
CA PRO A 281 28.49 15.71 22.06
C PRO A 281 28.28 15.36 23.54
N SER A 282 28.14 14.07 23.85
CA SER A 282 28.00 13.60 25.24
C SER A 282 29.32 13.80 26.03
N THR A 283 29.30 14.63 27.09
CA THR A 283 30.47 14.87 27.94
C THR A 283 30.22 14.27 29.33
N THR A 284 31.06 13.31 29.75
CA THR A 284 30.99 12.75 31.12
C THR A 284 31.72 13.66 32.10
N VAL A 285 30.98 14.37 32.94
CA VAL A 285 31.54 15.22 34.00
C VAL A 285 31.44 14.48 35.34
N VAL A 286 32.55 14.42 36.10
CA VAL A 286 32.57 13.80 37.42
C VAL A 286 32.50 14.91 38.48
N THR A 287 31.52 14.81 39.37
CA THR A 287 31.46 15.66 40.57
C THR A 287 32.26 14.99 41.68
N LYS A 288 33.25 15.69 42.23
CA LYS A 288 34.00 15.24 43.41
C LYS A 288 33.89 16.26 44.54
N ASP A 289 34.00 15.81 45.78
CA ASP A 289 34.08 16.73 46.91
C ASP A 289 35.35 17.59 46.79
N HIS A 290 35.24 18.86 47.16
CA HIS A 290 36.34 19.81 47.17
C HIS A 290 37.39 19.39 48.21
N GLU A 291 38.66 19.49 47.81
CA GLU A 291 39.84 19.28 48.65
C GLU A 291 40.68 20.56 48.55
N LEU A 292 41.19 21.05 49.70
CA LEU A 292 41.97 22.28 49.75
C LEU A 292 43.19 22.20 48.83
N THR A 293 43.38 23.24 48.03
CA THR A 293 44.63 23.45 47.29
C THR A 293 45.77 23.84 48.24
N LYS A 294 47.01 23.76 47.77
CA LYS A 294 48.18 24.10 48.60
C LYS A 294 48.14 25.58 48.99
N GLU A 295 47.74 26.44 48.06
CA GLU A 295 47.61 27.87 48.25
C GLU A 295 46.52 28.21 49.27
N GLU A 296 45.36 27.54 49.20
CA GLU A 296 44.28 27.70 50.18
C GLU A 296 44.71 27.20 51.57
N LEU A 297 45.41 26.07 51.65
CA LEU A 297 45.91 25.53 52.92
C LEU A 297 46.94 26.47 53.56
N ASP A 298 47.91 26.97 52.78
CA ASP A 298 48.93 27.89 53.27
C ASP A 298 48.29 29.20 53.78
N ALA A 299 47.30 29.74 53.05
CA ALA A 299 46.54 30.91 53.49
C ALA A 299 45.74 30.66 54.78
N LEU A 300 45.11 29.49 54.92
CA LEU A 300 44.39 29.11 56.13
C LEU A 300 45.34 28.96 57.33
N LEU A 301 46.55 28.41 57.14
CA LEU A 301 47.52 28.22 58.23
C LEU A 301 48.03 29.53 58.83
N GLU A 302 48.07 30.61 58.06
CA GLU A 302 48.46 31.94 58.56
C GLU A 302 47.40 32.60 59.45
N MET A 303 46.16 32.09 59.46
CA MET A 303 45.07 32.65 60.25
C MET A 303 45.04 32.09 61.69
N PRO A 304 44.79 32.93 62.72
CA PRO A 304 44.55 32.48 64.08
C PRO A 304 43.14 31.86 64.23
N GLU A 305 42.96 31.02 65.24
CA GLU A 305 41.61 30.56 65.62
C GLU A 305 40.86 31.66 66.38
N PRO A 306 39.53 31.82 66.19
CA PRO A 306 38.62 30.96 65.41
C PRO A 306 38.47 31.32 63.93
N GLN A 307 39.17 32.37 63.45
CA GLN A 307 39.02 32.88 62.08
C GLN A 307 39.38 31.83 61.02
N ARG A 308 40.41 31.02 61.28
CA ARG A 308 40.79 29.89 60.42
C ARG A 308 39.66 28.87 60.26
N CYS A 309 38.96 28.53 61.33
CA CYS A 309 37.80 27.64 61.27
C CYS A 309 36.66 28.24 60.44
N TYR A 310 36.42 29.55 60.52
CA TYR A 310 35.40 30.22 59.72
C TYR A 310 35.71 30.18 58.23
N GLU A 311 36.94 30.53 57.86
CA GLU A 311 37.36 30.54 56.46
C GLU A 311 37.36 29.12 55.89
N TRP A 312 37.89 28.14 56.64
CA TRP A 312 37.85 26.72 56.26
C TRP A 312 36.42 26.22 56.00
N LEU A 313 35.46 26.64 56.84
CA LEU A 313 34.05 26.30 56.69
C LEU A 313 33.47 26.83 55.37
N VAL A 314 33.77 28.08 55.02
CA VAL A 314 33.34 28.72 53.77
C VAL A 314 34.02 28.07 52.56
N THR A 315 35.30 27.67 52.68
CA THR A 315 36.03 27.04 51.59
C THR A 315 35.51 25.63 51.28
N MET A 316 35.22 24.83 52.32
CA MET A 316 34.96 23.39 52.20
C MET A 316 33.48 22.99 52.10
N PHE A 317 32.54 23.87 52.47
CA PHE A 317 31.12 23.52 52.57
C PHE A 317 30.20 24.55 51.91
N VAL A 318 28.99 24.12 51.55
CA VAL A 318 27.94 24.97 50.96
C VAL A 318 26.62 24.72 51.68
N ALA A 319 25.82 25.77 51.87
CA ALA A 319 24.47 25.66 52.43
C ALA A 319 23.55 24.86 51.50
N LYS A 320 22.91 23.82 52.03
CA LYS A 320 21.97 22.97 51.28
C LYS A 320 20.90 22.44 52.22
N GLN A 321 19.63 22.73 51.92
CA GLN A 321 18.49 22.43 52.81
C GLN A 321 18.36 20.93 53.16
N ASP A 322 18.61 20.06 52.19
CA ASP A 322 18.57 18.60 52.38
C ASP A 322 19.94 17.98 52.71
N GLY A 323 20.97 18.80 52.92
CA GLY A 323 22.32 18.35 53.28
C GLY A 323 22.36 17.84 54.73
N GLU A 324 22.90 16.64 54.93
CA GLU A 324 23.13 16.06 56.26
C GLU A 324 24.55 15.49 56.32
N LEU A 325 25.38 16.02 57.22
CA LEU A 325 26.71 15.50 57.54
C LEU A 325 26.78 15.12 59.02
N THR A 326 27.50 14.07 59.38
CA THR A 326 27.64 13.72 60.80
C THR A 326 28.61 14.69 61.50
N GLN A 327 28.37 14.98 62.79
CA GLN A 327 29.29 15.82 63.58
C GLN A 327 30.69 15.20 63.69
N VAL A 328 30.77 13.86 63.66
CA VAL A 328 32.03 13.12 63.68
C VAL A 328 32.81 13.32 62.37
N GLU A 329 32.16 13.21 61.21
CA GLU A 329 32.80 13.49 59.92
C GLU A 329 33.29 14.93 59.84
N PHE A 330 32.48 15.87 60.31
CA PHE A 330 32.81 17.29 60.32
C PHE A 330 34.08 17.59 61.12
N TRP A 331 34.17 17.01 62.32
CA TRP A 331 35.36 17.11 63.17
C TRP A 331 36.57 16.40 62.58
N ASN A 332 36.39 15.19 62.05
CA ASN A 332 37.49 14.44 61.44
C ASN A 332 38.09 15.18 60.24
N LEU A 333 37.26 15.78 59.38
CA LEU A 333 37.74 16.58 58.25
C LEU A 333 38.61 17.76 58.71
N TYR A 334 38.19 18.49 59.74
CA TYR A 334 38.98 19.59 60.29
C TYR A 334 40.28 19.09 60.95
N LYS A 335 40.16 18.05 61.80
CA LYS A 335 41.29 17.47 62.51
C LYS A 335 42.35 16.90 61.56
N ASP A 336 41.93 16.15 60.55
CA ASP A 336 42.86 15.48 59.62
C ASP A 336 43.70 16.48 58.82
N ILE A 337 43.14 17.67 58.53
CA ILE A 337 43.86 18.74 57.81
C ILE A 337 44.87 19.44 58.73
N PHE A 338 44.45 19.83 59.94
CA PHE A 338 45.23 20.73 60.80
C PHE A 338 46.06 20.05 61.89
N MET A 339 45.78 18.78 62.24
CA MET A 339 46.47 18.07 63.34
C MET A 339 47.99 17.96 63.12
N GLN A 340 48.41 17.83 61.86
CA GLN A 340 49.83 17.79 61.48
C GLN A 340 50.59 19.10 61.77
N PHE A 341 49.88 20.21 62.05
CA PHE A 341 50.45 21.52 62.35
C PHE A 341 50.20 21.96 63.80
N GLN A 342 49.73 21.06 64.66
CA GLN A 342 49.33 21.35 66.04
C GLN A 342 50.45 21.98 66.89
N ASP A 343 51.70 21.56 66.66
CA ASP A 343 52.86 22.08 67.39
C ASP A 343 53.12 23.57 67.12
N ARG A 344 52.66 24.08 65.96
CA ARG A 344 52.79 25.49 65.56
C ARG A 344 51.51 26.28 65.83
N PHE A 345 50.36 25.65 65.69
CA PHE A 345 49.06 26.30 65.81
C PHE A 345 48.10 25.43 66.62
N PRO A 346 47.57 25.93 67.76
CA PRO A 346 46.60 25.17 68.54
C PRO A 346 45.32 24.93 67.72
N LEU A 347 44.75 23.72 67.85
CA LEU A 347 43.49 23.34 67.22
C LEU A 347 42.31 23.68 68.14
N LEU A 348 41.18 24.04 67.56
CA LEU A 348 39.91 24.10 68.28
C LEU A 348 39.47 22.72 68.74
N VAL A 349 38.71 22.65 69.84
CA VAL A 349 38.07 21.40 70.26
C VAL A 349 36.82 21.13 69.41
N ALA A 350 36.43 19.87 69.29
CA ALA A 350 35.30 19.46 68.44
C ALA A 350 34.01 20.25 68.70
N SER A 351 33.70 20.54 69.98
CA SER A 351 32.51 21.32 70.35
C SER A 351 32.53 22.76 69.85
N GLU A 352 33.71 23.37 69.66
CA GLU A 352 33.85 24.74 69.15
C GLU A 352 33.71 24.76 67.63
N VAL A 353 34.33 23.79 66.93
CA VAL A 353 34.19 23.64 65.47
C VAL A 353 32.71 23.45 65.08
N ILE A 354 31.97 22.60 65.80
CA ILE A 354 30.55 22.36 65.54
C ILE A 354 29.68 23.59 65.83
N LYS A 355 30.00 24.39 66.85
CA LYS A 355 29.30 25.65 67.13
C LYS A 355 29.52 26.70 66.04
N ASN A 356 30.73 26.76 65.49
CA ASN A 356 31.10 27.71 64.45
C ASN A 356 30.32 27.46 63.14
N VAL A 357 29.85 26.24 62.89
CA VAL A 357 29.02 25.92 61.70
C VAL A 357 27.73 26.75 61.69
N ASN A 358 27.06 26.87 62.82
CA ASN A 358 25.80 27.63 62.93
C ASN A 358 26.02 29.14 62.72
N LEU A 359 27.23 29.64 62.98
CA LEU A 359 27.59 31.05 62.75
C LEU A 359 27.79 31.35 61.26
N ILE A 360 28.43 30.42 60.53
CA ILE A 360 28.75 30.59 59.11
C ILE A 360 27.58 30.20 58.20
N PHE A 361 26.83 29.18 58.58
CA PHE A 361 25.66 28.70 57.86
C PHE A 361 24.42 28.84 58.76
N PRO A 362 23.64 29.93 58.65
CA PRO A 362 22.46 30.16 59.50
C PRO A 362 21.37 29.09 59.38
N GLN A 363 21.35 28.36 58.24
CA GLN A 363 20.46 27.22 58.02
C GLN A 363 21.08 25.89 58.51
N GLY A 364 22.37 25.91 58.84
CA GLY A 364 23.09 24.82 59.48
C GLY A 364 22.67 24.70 60.93
N GLN A 365 22.15 23.53 61.34
CA GLN A 365 21.87 23.24 62.75
C GLN A 365 22.41 21.87 63.14
N ALA A 366 23.26 21.87 64.16
CA ALA A 366 23.70 20.66 64.84
C ALA A 366 22.55 20.08 65.69
N MET A 367 22.11 18.86 65.37
CA MET A 367 21.01 18.18 66.07
C MET A 367 21.34 16.71 66.32
N VAL A 368 20.78 16.15 67.38
CA VAL A 368 20.87 14.72 67.70
C VAL A 368 19.58 14.05 67.27
N LEU A 369 19.65 13.19 66.25
CA LEU A 369 18.50 12.42 65.81
C LEU A 369 18.32 11.20 66.73
N PRO A 370 17.09 10.98 67.27
CA PRO A 370 16.80 9.81 68.09
C PRO A 370 16.92 8.53 67.25
N GLY A 371 17.77 7.61 67.70
CA GLY A 371 18.04 6.33 67.05
C GLY A 371 18.87 5.43 67.97
N ASN A 372 18.93 4.13 67.71
CA ASN A 372 19.81 3.20 68.42
C ASN A 372 20.86 2.65 67.44
N PRO A 373 22.09 3.19 67.38
CA PRO A 373 22.64 4.29 68.18
C PRO A 373 22.18 5.69 67.71
N ALA A 374 22.26 6.68 68.60
CA ALA A 374 21.87 8.07 68.32
C ALA A 374 22.81 8.71 67.28
N ARG A 375 22.25 9.42 66.30
CA ARG A 375 23.02 10.03 65.19
C ARG A 375 23.19 11.52 65.42
N PHE A 376 24.43 11.95 65.63
CA PHE A 376 24.80 13.35 65.78
C PHE A 376 25.08 13.95 64.40
N VAL A 377 24.19 14.81 63.92
CA VAL A 377 24.25 15.35 62.55
C VAL A 377 24.21 16.88 62.55
N VAL A 378 24.69 17.47 61.46
CA VAL A 378 24.51 18.86 61.11
C VAL A 378 23.66 18.90 59.84
N ARG A 379 22.44 19.41 59.94
CA ARG A 379 21.52 19.57 58.81
C ARG A 379 21.65 20.95 58.21
N GLY A 380 21.44 21.09 56.91
CA GLY A 380 21.48 22.39 56.21
C GLY A 380 22.82 22.71 55.54
N VAL A 381 23.78 21.78 55.58
CA VAL A 381 25.14 21.94 55.03
C VAL A 381 25.55 20.67 54.31
N ASP A 382 26.22 20.80 53.17
CA ASP A 382 26.80 19.71 52.40
C ASP A 382 28.23 20.07 51.98
N ARG A 383 29.06 19.08 51.62
CA ARG A 383 30.42 19.34 51.13
C ARG A 383 30.35 20.11 49.82
N ARG A 384 31.21 21.13 49.67
CA ARG A 384 31.40 21.80 48.38
C ARG A 384 31.87 20.76 47.37
N LYS A 385 31.27 20.76 46.18
CA LYS A 385 31.64 19.84 45.09
C LYS A 385 32.28 20.62 43.96
N ASP A 386 33.41 20.12 43.47
CA ASP A 386 34.04 20.62 42.27
C ASP A 386 33.57 19.82 41.06
N ILE A 387 33.20 20.56 40.02
CA ILE A 387 32.90 20.02 38.70
C ILE A 387 34.23 19.89 37.98
N VAL A 388 34.80 18.69 37.98
CA VAL A 388 36.08 18.45 37.32
C VAL A 388 35.84 17.60 36.09
N VAL A 389 36.28 18.11 34.94
CA VAL A 389 36.44 17.28 33.74
C VAL A 389 37.35 16.15 34.15
N ALA A 390 36.87 14.90 34.11
CA ALA A 390 37.61 13.76 34.60
C ALA A 390 39.03 13.79 33.99
N GLU A 391 40.04 14.08 34.82
CA GLU A 391 41.46 14.09 34.43
C GLU A 391 41.92 12.63 34.28
N LYS A 392 41.31 11.94 33.30
CA LYS A 392 41.39 10.49 33.08
C LYS A 392 42.84 10.00 32.97
N PHE A 393 43.76 10.87 32.58
CA PHE A 393 45.17 10.56 32.38
C PHE A 393 46.11 11.37 33.28
N LYS A 394 45.74 11.67 34.53
CA LYS A 394 46.67 12.25 35.52
C LYS A 394 47.57 11.21 36.17
N CYS A 395 48.85 11.52 36.30
CA CYS A 395 49.81 10.67 37.00
C CYS A 395 49.52 10.64 38.50
N ARG A 396 49.42 9.43 39.07
CA ARG A 396 49.24 9.23 40.52
C ARG A 396 50.42 8.51 41.17
N TRP A 397 51.59 8.58 40.57
CA TRP A 397 52.80 8.01 41.13
C TRP A 397 53.20 8.71 42.44
N ASP A 398 53.95 8.00 43.29
CA ASP A 398 54.34 8.43 44.64
C ASP A 398 53.17 8.86 45.54
N ARG A 399 52.13 8.01 45.62
CA ARG A 399 50.90 8.26 46.40
C ARG A 399 50.10 9.49 45.95
N SER A 400 50.19 9.83 44.66
CA SER A 400 49.49 10.95 44.00
C SER A 400 50.11 12.34 44.26
N THR A 401 51.38 12.40 44.67
CA THR A 401 52.13 13.65 44.87
C THR A 401 52.85 14.13 43.60
N CYS A 402 52.78 13.36 42.50
CA CYS A 402 53.39 13.73 41.23
C CYS A 402 52.79 15.03 40.68
N GLY A 403 53.62 16.07 40.51
CA GLY A 403 53.19 17.42 40.14
C GLY A 403 52.91 17.65 38.65
N THR A 404 52.89 16.62 37.81
CA THR A 404 52.61 16.77 36.38
C THR A 404 51.12 16.94 36.10
N PRO A 405 50.73 17.83 35.15
CA PRO A 405 49.34 18.00 34.75
C PRO A 405 48.80 16.74 34.05
N ALA A 406 47.48 16.67 33.88
CA ALA A 406 46.84 15.56 33.19
C ALA A 406 47.26 15.47 31.72
N PHE A 407 47.59 14.26 31.27
CA PHE A 407 48.00 14.01 29.89
C PHE A 407 46.78 13.91 28.94
N LYS A 408 47.01 14.00 27.62
CA LYS A 408 45.92 13.91 26.63
C LYS A 408 45.57 12.46 26.27
N SER A 409 46.50 11.54 26.51
CA SER A 409 46.32 10.13 26.17
C SER A 409 46.94 9.19 27.21
N ALA A 410 46.45 7.95 27.23
CA ALA A 410 47.00 6.87 28.05
C ALA A 410 48.49 6.58 27.73
N ARG A 411 48.90 6.80 26.47
CA ARG A 411 50.28 6.60 26.02
C ARG A 411 51.23 7.63 26.63
N GLU A 412 50.87 8.91 26.56
CA GLU A 412 51.64 10.00 27.17
C GLU A 412 51.80 9.79 28.68
N LEU A 413 50.73 9.36 29.35
CA LEU A 413 50.79 9.03 30.77
C LEU A 413 51.73 7.85 31.07
N TYR A 414 51.70 6.79 30.24
CA TYR A 414 52.59 5.64 30.41
C TYR A 414 54.06 6.01 30.18
N ASP A 415 54.34 6.81 29.14
CA ASP A 415 55.69 7.28 28.83
C ASP A 415 56.26 8.11 29.98
N HIS A 416 55.45 8.99 30.59
CA HIS A 416 55.83 9.70 31.81
C HIS A 416 56.02 8.77 33.01
N LEU A 417 55.16 7.75 33.19
CA LEU A 417 55.28 6.79 34.27
C LEU A 417 56.61 6.01 34.20
N LEU A 418 57.10 5.73 32.99
CA LEU A 418 58.40 5.10 32.81
C LEU A 418 59.54 5.94 33.38
N GLU A 419 59.43 7.27 33.45
CA GLU A 419 60.45 8.15 34.04
C GLU A 419 60.61 7.90 35.54
N HIS A 420 59.50 7.67 36.25
CA HIS A 420 59.50 7.32 37.67
C HIS A 420 60.09 5.92 37.95
N LEU A 421 60.02 5.03 36.97
CA LEU A 421 60.49 3.65 37.06
C LEU A 421 61.97 3.46 36.66
N LYS A 422 62.69 4.54 36.31
CA LYS A 422 64.08 4.47 35.81
C LYS A 422 65.13 4.13 36.88
N ALA A 423 64.79 4.12 38.17
CA ALA A 423 65.79 4.09 39.25
C ALA A 423 65.46 3.13 40.41
N GLN A 424 65.28 1.83 40.15
CA GLN A 424 65.39 0.72 41.13
C GLN A 424 65.12 -0.65 40.49
N ASP A 425 65.93 -1.68 40.79
CA ASP A 425 65.74 -3.04 40.27
C ASP A 425 64.53 -3.78 40.88
N ILE A 426 64.24 -3.50 42.16
CA ILE A 426 63.10 -4.05 42.89
C ILE A 426 62.45 -2.92 43.71
N SER A 427 61.19 -2.61 43.44
CA SER A 427 60.46 -1.57 44.19
C SER A 427 58.97 -1.88 44.32
N PRO A 428 58.30 -1.42 45.39
CA PRO A 428 56.85 -1.53 45.51
C PRO A 428 56.15 -0.57 44.56
N CYS A 429 54.92 -0.92 44.14
CA CYS A 429 54.10 0.01 43.37
C CYS A 429 53.69 1.19 44.24
N LYS A 430 54.09 2.39 43.83
CA LYS A 430 53.75 3.64 44.53
C LYS A 430 52.53 4.35 43.95
N TRP A 431 51.79 3.73 43.04
CA TRP A 431 50.61 4.34 42.42
C TRP A 431 49.46 4.50 43.41
N SER A 432 49.01 5.73 43.66
CA SER A 432 47.88 6.07 44.53
C SER A 432 47.85 5.22 45.82
N LYS A 433 46.81 4.43 46.09
CA LYS A 433 46.70 3.54 47.27
C LYS A 433 47.14 2.08 47.03
N CYS A 434 47.85 1.79 45.94
CA CYS A 434 48.29 0.43 45.59
C CYS A 434 49.19 -0.18 46.69
N THR A 435 48.88 -1.40 47.13
CA THR A 435 49.60 -2.11 48.20
C THR A 435 50.45 -3.28 47.69
N GLN A 436 50.74 -3.30 46.38
CA GLN A 436 51.48 -4.42 45.78
C GLN A 436 52.89 -4.57 46.36
N LYS A 437 53.27 -5.82 46.57
CA LYS A 437 54.60 -6.20 47.10
C LYS A 437 55.70 -5.74 46.13
N PRO A 438 56.95 -5.56 46.59
CA PRO A 438 58.05 -5.18 45.73
C PRO A 438 58.22 -6.16 44.56
N LEU A 439 58.23 -5.63 43.34
CA LEU A 439 58.34 -6.40 42.09
C LEU A 439 59.64 -6.03 41.38
N ALA A 440 60.19 -6.98 40.61
CA ALA A 440 61.27 -6.70 39.67
C ALA A 440 60.80 -5.69 38.60
N ALA A 441 61.72 -4.84 38.11
CA ALA A 441 61.40 -3.73 37.22
C ALA A 441 60.50 -4.09 36.01
N ALA A 442 60.72 -5.25 35.38
CA ALA A 442 59.89 -5.70 34.25
C ALA A 442 58.45 -6.03 34.67
N ALA A 443 58.26 -6.73 35.79
CA ALA A 443 56.93 -7.07 36.31
C ALA A 443 56.21 -5.83 36.86
N LEU A 444 56.96 -4.87 37.42
CA LEU A 444 56.40 -3.60 37.89
C LEU A 444 55.86 -2.76 36.72
N ARG A 445 56.56 -2.70 35.57
CA ARG A 445 56.07 -2.01 34.36
C ARG A 445 54.74 -2.58 33.87
N VAL A 446 54.63 -3.91 33.82
CA VAL A 446 53.39 -4.59 33.41
C VAL A 446 52.27 -4.34 34.43
N HIS A 447 52.59 -4.37 35.73
CA HIS A 447 51.63 -4.04 36.77
C HIS A 447 51.14 -2.59 36.68
N CYS A 448 52.01 -1.63 36.36
CA CYS A 448 51.62 -0.22 36.23
C CYS A 448 50.60 0.01 35.12
N LEU A 449 50.57 -0.83 34.07
CA LEU A 449 49.55 -0.75 33.02
C LEU A 449 48.14 -1.04 33.56
N THR A 450 47.98 -1.79 34.65
CA THR A 450 46.66 -2.05 35.25
C THR A 450 46.06 -0.82 35.93
N HIS A 451 46.86 0.23 36.15
CA HIS A 451 46.44 1.48 36.78
C HIS A 451 46.09 2.58 35.78
N ILE A 452 46.41 2.39 34.50
CA ILE A 452 46.16 3.36 33.43
C ILE A 452 44.78 3.09 32.83
N ALA A 453 43.92 4.10 32.82
CA ALA A 453 42.60 3.99 32.22
C ALA A 453 42.71 3.72 30.70
N SER A 454 41.92 2.77 30.18
CA SER A 454 41.89 2.45 28.75
C SER A 454 41.58 3.69 27.90
N SER A 455 42.27 3.81 26.75
CA SER A 455 41.99 4.86 25.75
C SER A 455 40.64 4.67 25.07
N GLN A 456 40.11 3.44 25.07
CA GLN A 456 38.78 3.17 24.53
C GLN A 456 37.69 3.55 25.57
N PRO A 457 36.61 4.24 25.15
CA PRO A 457 35.43 4.37 26.00
C PRO A 457 34.86 2.98 26.29
N ALA A 458 34.18 2.83 27.43
CA ALA A 458 33.45 1.59 27.72
C ALA A 458 32.43 1.35 26.59
N PRO A 459 32.21 0.09 26.17
CA PRO A 459 31.21 -0.22 25.15
C PRO A 459 29.84 0.30 25.61
N GLN A 460 29.25 1.19 24.82
CA GLN A 460 27.87 1.65 25.00
C GLN A 460 26.91 0.71 24.27
N ASP A 461 25.64 0.72 24.68
CA ASP A 461 24.57 -0.03 24.01
C ASP A 461 24.40 0.48 22.56
N PRO A 462 24.17 -0.39 21.56
CA PRO A 462 23.92 0.03 20.17
C PRO A 462 22.82 1.08 19.99
N SER A 463 21.87 1.17 20.93
CA SER A 463 20.80 2.17 20.89
C SER A 463 21.22 3.55 21.44
N GLN A 464 22.42 3.70 22.00
CA GLN A 464 22.91 4.96 22.56
C GLN A 464 23.78 5.69 21.53
N SER A 465 23.35 6.90 21.14
CA SER A 465 24.13 7.74 20.25
C SER A 465 25.15 8.58 21.00
N ASP A 466 26.31 8.83 20.38
CA ASP A 466 27.38 9.71 20.89
C ASP A 466 26.97 11.18 21.09
N THR A 467 25.78 11.54 20.58
CA THR A 467 25.22 12.89 20.62
C THR A 467 23.91 12.93 21.40
N ILE A 468 23.68 14.05 22.08
CA ILE A 468 22.49 14.31 22.86
C ILE A 468 21.61 15.30 22.10
N THR A 469 20.37 14.92 21.84
CA THR A 469 19.36 15.76 21.15
C THR A 469 18.86 16.86 22.06
N LEU A 470 19.07 18.12 21.71
CA LEU A 470 18.65 19.30 22.49
C LEU A 470 17.19 19.69 22.19
N PRO A 471 16.45 20.20 23.19
CA PRO A 471 15.10 20.74 22.96
C PRO A 471 15.06 21.97 22.05
N SER A 472 16.13 22.78 22.03
CA SER A 472 16.25 23.98 21.19
C SER A 472 17.71 24.32 20.89
N ALA A 473 17.95 25.19 19.91
CA ALA A 473 19.29 25.70 19.58
C ALA A 473 19.97 26.46 20.74
N THR A 474 19.17 27.07 21.63
CA THR A 474 19.64 27.89 22.76
C THR A 474 19.79 27.08 24.06
N SER A 475 19.48 25.79 24.04
CA SER A 475 19.54 24.93 25.22
C SER A 475 20.97 24.73 25.69
N GLN A 476 21.24 25.03 26.97
CA GLN A 476 22.55 24.84 27.57
C GLN A 476 22.80 23.36 27.90
N TYR A 477 24.04 22.90 27.68
CA TYR A 477 24.51 21.58 28.06
C TYR A 477 25.98 21.68 28.50
N PRO A 478 26.40 21.02 29.60
CA PRO A 478 25.62 20.15 30.49
C PRO A 478 24.67 20.93 31.41
N ILE A 479 23.54 20.32 31.77
CA ILE A 479 22.59 20.89 32.74
C ILE A 479 22.92 20.40 34.17
N PRO A 480 22.86 21.27 35.20
CA PRO A 480 23.15 20.87 36.58
C PRO A 480 22.17 19.82 37.12
N ASN A 481 20.91 19.84 36.67
CA ASN A 481 19.89 18.88 37.05
C ASN A 481 19.32 18.17 35.81
N PRO A 482 19.67 16.88 35.57
CA PRO A 482 19.25 16.17 34.37
C PRO A 482 17.74 15.87 34.32
N THR A 483 17.04 15.85 35.45
CA THR A 483 15.60 15.51 35.50
C THR A 483 14.69 16.69 35.16
N THR A 484 15.21 17.93 35.11
CA THR A 484 14.44 19.13 34.74
C THR A 484 14.52 19.44 33.25
N ARG A 485 15.06 18.50 32.45
CA ARG A 485 15.26 18.67 31.03
C ARG A 485 13.93 18.60 30.27
N PRO A 486 13.58 19.60 29.43
CA PRO A 486 12.45 19.48 28.51
C PRO A 486 12.65 18.31 27.55
N LEU A 487 11.55 17.67 27.13
CA LEU A 487 11.61 16.59 26.15
C LEU A 487 12.14 17.14 24.80
N PRO A 488 13.20 16.55 24.22
CA PRO A 488 13.67 16.95 22.91
C PRO A 488 12.71 16.48 21.81
N PRO A 489 12.69 17.17 20.64
CA PRO A 489 11.93 16.71 19.48
C PRO A 489 12.40 15.31 19.04
N ALA A 490 11.46 14.50 18.54
CA ALA A 490 11.76 13.18 18.00
C ALA A 490 12.72 13.31 16.81
N ARG A 491 13.69 12.40 16.72
CA ARG A 491 14.71 12.43 15.67
C ARG A 491 14.19 11.96 14.32
N ASP A 492 13.25 11.02 14.31
CA ASP A 492 12.69 10.40 13.11
C ASP A 492 11.16 10.21 13.28
N ALA A 493 10.38 11.22 12.89
CA ALA A 493 8.92 11.15 12.83
C ALA A 493 8.47 10.97 11.38
N VAL A 494 8.45 9.73 10.90
CA VAL A 494 8.08 9.40 9.51
C VAL A 494 6.64 8.91 9.45
N ILE A 495 5.80 9.54 8.64
CA ILE A 495 4.49 9.03 8.24
C ILE A 495 4.68 8.16 7.00
N THR A 496 4.29 6.89 7.11
CA THR A 496 4.36 5.95 5.98
C THR A 496 2.95 5.61 5.53
N TYR A 497 2.62 5.87 4.27
CA TYR A 497 1.32 5.53 3.69
C TYR A 497 1.49 4.93 2.29
N LYS A 498 0.47 4.19 1.84
CA LYS A 498 0.46 3.52 0.54
C LYS A 498 -0.36 4.32 -0.47
N THR A 499 0.10 4.39 -1.71
CA THR A 499 -0.62 5.05 -2.82
C THR A 499 -0.60 4.20 -4.10
N PRO A 500 -1.70 4.13 -4.84
CA PRO A 500 -1.75 3.41 -6.12
C PRO A 500 -0.89 4.09 -7.18
N ARG A 501 -0.04 3.30 -7.85
CA ARG A 501 0.91 3.78 -8.85
C ARG A 501 0.33 3.81 -10.28
N VAL A 502 -0.52 2.83 -10.60
CA VAL A 502 -1.05 2.60 -11.95
C VAL A 502 -2.55 2.88 -11.98
N ASP A 503 -3.04 3.30 -13.14
CA ASP A 503 -4.48 3.45 -13.39
C ASP A 503 -5.16 2.08 -13.37
N PRO A 504 -6.44 1.97 -12.96
CA PRO A 504 -7.12 0.69 -12.91
C PRO A 504 -7.15 0.00 -14.27
N SER A 505 -7.05 -1.33 -14.29
CA SER A 505 -7.20 -2.11 -15.50
C SER A 505 -8.61 -1.95 -16.11
N SER A 506 -8.78 -2.28 -17.39
CA SER A 506 -10.10 -2.26 -18.04
C SER A 506 -11.13 -3.08 -17.28
N THR A 507 -10.72 -4.26 -16.79
CA THR A 507 -11.56 -5.17 -16.02
C THR A 507 -11.99 -4.54 -14.70
N ALA A 508 -11.08 -3.88 -13.97
CA ALA A 508 -11.42 -3.15 -12.76
C ALA A 508 -12.37 -1.97 -13.06
N LEU A 509 -12.14 -1.23 -14.15
CA LEU A 509 -13.01 -0.14 -14.56
C LEU A 509 -14.42 -0.61 -14.92
N THR A 510 -14.56 -1.69 -15.71
CA THR A 510 -15.87 -2.27 -16.05
C THR A 510 -16.58 -2.82 -14.81
N SER A 511 -15.85 -3.40 -13.86
CA SER A 511 -16.39 -3.79 -12.55
C SER A 511 -16.92 -2.58 -11.76
N LEU A 512 -16.16 -1.48 -11.70
CA LEU A 512 -16.59 -0.23 -11.07
C LEU A 512 -17.83 0.35 -11.74
N LEU A 513 -17.93 0.30 -13.08
CA LEU A 513 -19.11 0.74 -13.81
C LEU A 513 -20.34 -0.12 -13.50
N CYS A 514 -20.19 -1.44 -13.37
CA CYS A 514 -21.26 -2.33 -12.92
C CYS A 514 -21.73 -1.96 -11.50
N ILE A 515 -20.79 -1.74 -10.57
CA ILE A 515 -21.09 -1.26 -9.21
C ILE A 515 -21.85 0.07 -9.28
N ARG A 516 -21.40 1.02 -10.10
CA ARG A 516 -22.03 2.34 -10.25
C ARG A 516 -23.46 2.24 -10.79
N SER A 517 -23.72 1.42 -11.80
CA SER A 517 -25.07 1.20 -12.34
C SER A 517 -26.02 0.63 -11.29
N LEU A 518 -25.56 -0.37 -10.51
CA LEU A 518 -26.33 -0.96 -9.42
C LEU A 518 -26.56 0.01 -8.26
N PHE A 519 -25.57 0.86 -7.94
CA PHE A 519 -25.71 1.91 -6.94
C PHE A 519 -26.79 2.90 -7.35
N ARG A 520 -26.73 3.41 -8.59
CA ARG A 520 -27.76 4.33 -9.11
C ARG A 520 -29.15 3.72 -9.03
N ALA A 521 -29.32 2.46 -9.42
CA ALA A 521 -30.61 1.77 -9.30
C ALA A 521 -31.07 1.58 -7.84
N SER A 522 -30.14 1.47 -6.89
CA SER A 522 -30.44 1.29 -5.47
C SER A 522 -30.89 2.58 -4.76
N PHE A 523 -30.42 3.74 -5.25
CA PHE A 523 -30.58 5.05 -4.60
C PHE A 523 -31.32 6.10 -5.46
N ALA A 524 -31.71 5.78 -6.70
CA ALA A 524 -32.45 6.68 -7.60
C ALA A 524 -33.71 7.32 -7.01
N TYR A 525 -34.30 6.72 -5.96
CA TYR A 525 -35.53 7.20 -5.33
C TYR A 525 -35.31 8.10 -4.10
N GLU A 526 -34.08 8.25 -3.60
CA GLU A 526 -33.77 9.24 -2.54
C GLU A 526 -33.59 10.65 -3.11
N GLU A 527 -33.19 10.80 -4.38
CA GLU A 527 -33.10 12.10 -5.06
C GLU A 527 -34.47 12.69 -5.43
N ALA A 528 -35.53 11.86 -5.47
CA ALA A 528 -36.90 12.34 -5.61
C ALA A 528 -37.42 12.82 -4.25
N ALA A 529 -37.05 14.03 -3.85
CA ALA A 529 -37.53 14.67 -2.62
C ALA A 529 -39.07 14.56 -2.51
N PRO A 530 -39.63 14.19 -1.35
CA PRO A 530 -41.07 14.28 -1.14
C PRO A 530 -41.48 15.75 -1.25
N ARG A 531 -42.30 16.10 -2.24
CA ARG A 531 -42.97 17.41 -2.22
C ARG A 531 -43.83 17.44 -0.96
N HIS A 532 -43.65 18.49 -0.16
CA HIS A 532 -44.29 18.74 1.13
C HIS A 532 -45.78 19.13 0.97
N ASP A 533 -46.54 18.44 0.11
CA ASP A 533 -47.93 18.81 -0.20
C ASP A 533 -48.90 17.61 -0.13
N ALA A 534 -48.58 16.58 0.66
CA ALA A 534 -49.57 15.55 0.99
C ALA A 534 -50.67 16.05 1.96
N ASP A 535 -50.46 17.20 2.62
CA ASP A 535 -51.38 17.79 3.60
C ASP A 535 -51.67 19.28 3.32
N HIS A 536 -51.94 19.67 2.07
CA HIS A 536 -52.39 21.03 1.77
C HIS A 536 -53.85 21.23 2.24
N PHE A 537 -54.00 21.71 3.47
CA PHE A 537 -55.22 22.27 4.05
C PHE A 537 -55.66 23.49 3.22
N GLY A 538 -56.71 23.33 2.42
CA GLY A 538 -57.11 24.29 1.39
C GLY A 538 -57.47 25.68 1.90
N PHE A 539 -56.83 26.70 1.32
CA PHE A 539 -57.40 28.04 1.18
C PHE A 539 -58.06 28.15 -0.20
N PRO A 540 -59.33 28.54 -0.30
CA PRO A 540 -60.02 28.65 -1.58
C PRO A 540 -59.63 29.97 -2.25
N GLY A 541 -58.84 29.91 -3.32
CA GLY A 541 -58.62 31.08 -4.18
C GLY A 541 -57.52 30.90 -5.21
N ILE A 542 -57.94 30.88 -6.48
CA ILE A 542 -57.17 30.98 -7.72
C ILE A 542 -56.57 29.65 -8.21
N VAL A 543 -57.29 29.04 -9.15
CA VAL A 543 -56.80 28.02 -10.06
C VAL A 543 -56.07 28.75 -11.18
N ASP A 544 -54.74 28.69 -11.20
CA ASP A 544 -53.98 28.98 -12.41
C ASP A 544 -53.97 27.71 -13.26
N GLU A 545 -54.72 27.72 -14.35
CA GLU A 545 -54.72 26.69 -15.39
C GLU A 545 -53.43 26.84 -16.21
N ASN A 546 -52.32 26.25 -15.75
CA ASN A 546 -51.17 25.83 -16.56
C ASN A 546 -50.12 25.19 -15.66
N ASP A 547 -50.34 23.92 -15.31
CA ASP A 547 -49.24 23.03 -14.91
C ASP A 547 -49.31 21.81 -15.82
N ASP A 548 -48.30 21.69 -16.68
CA ASP A 548 -47.98 20.45 -17.38
C ASP A 548 -47.83 19.34 -16.33
N GLU A 549 -48.74 18.37 -16.35
CA GLU A 549 -48.68 17.15 -15.54
C GLU A 549 -47.39 16.38 -15.87
N VAL A 550 -46.29 16.69 -15.18
CA VAL A 550 -45.18 15.77 -15.02
C VAL A 550 -45.67 14.67 -14.08
N THR A 551 -46.23 13.61 -14.67
CA THR A 551 -46.54 12.36 -13.97
C THR A 551 -45.24 11.76 -13.40
N VAL A 552 -44.90 12.12 -12.17
CA VAL A 552 -43.89 11.40 -11.38
C VAL A 552 -44.51 10.05 -11.01
N SER A 553 -44.07 8.98 -11.68
CA SER A 553 -44.59 7.65 -11.42
C SER A 553 -44.31 7.26 -9.98
N VAL A 554 -45.35 6.98 -9.20
CA VAL A 554 -45.22 6.31 -7.90
C VAL A 554 -44.49 4.99 -8.13
N ALA A 555 -43.24 4.90 -7.67
CA ALA A 555 -42.40 3.71 -7.82
C ALA A 555 -43.16 2.46 -7.34
N GLY A 556 -43.24 1.45 -8.20
CA GLY A 556 -43.97 0.22 -7.90
C GLY A 556 -43.32 -0.56 -6.74
N ASP A 557 -44.09 -1.41 -6.04
CA ASP A 557 -43.59 -2.21 -4.91
C ASP A 557 -42.33 -3.02 -5.24
N ARG A 558 -42.22 -3.49 -6.49
CA ARG A 558 -41.06 -4.22 -7.02
C ARG A 558 -39.79 -3.36 -7.03
N GLU A 559 -39.90 -2.09 -7.39
CA GLU A 559 -38.77 -1.14 -7.45
C GLU A 559 -38.30 -0.74 -6.05
N ARG A 560 -39.25 -0.55 -5.12
CA ARG A 560 -38.94 -0.28 -3.70
C ARG A 560 -38.20 -1.45 -3.05
N GLU A 561 -38.63 -2.68 -3.33
CA GLU A 561 -37.96 -3.88 -2.84
C GLU A 561 -36.56 -4.03 -3.46
N ALA A 562 -36.41 -3.79 -4.76
CA ALA A 562 -35.11 -3.77 -5.43
C ALA A 562 -34.15 -2.78 -4.77
N ALA A 563 -34.60 -1.55 -4.57
CA ALA A 563 -33.83 -0.51 -3.91
C ALA A 563 -33.44 -0.89 -2.48
N ARG A 564 -34.37 -1.48 -1.70
CA ARG A 564 -34.10 -1.97 -0.34
C ARG A 564 -33.04 -3.07 -0.31
N ARG A 565 -33.11 -4.04 -1.23
CA ARG A 565 -32.11 -5.14 -1.32
C ARG A 565 -30.75 -4.61 -1.77
N GLY A 566 -30.74 -3.70 -2.74
CA GLY A 566 -29.55 -2.99 -3.20
C GLY A 566 -28.85 -2.26 -2.07
N ARG A 567 -29.55 -1.39 -1.33
CA ARG A 567 -29.01 -0.70 -0.16
C ARG A 567 -28.40 -1.67 0.85
N LYS A 568 -29.14 -2.73 1.21
CA LYS A 568 -28.62 -3.76 2.13
C LYS A 568 -27.33 -4.42 1.61
N ALA A 569 -27.24 -4.69 0.30
CA ALA A 569 -26.04 -5.25 -0.30
C ALA A 569 -24.85 -4.26 -0.23
N PHE A 570 -25.08 -2.98 -0.51
CA PHE A 570 -24.06 -1.92 -0.40
C PHE A 570 -23.55 -1.74 1.03
N VAL A 571 -24.43 -1.75 2.04
CA VAL A 571 -24.01 -1.80 3.46
C VAL A 571 -23.07 -2.99 3.72
N GLY A 572 -23.39 -4.15 3.15
CA GLY A 572 -22.61 -5.38 3.31
C GLY A 572 -21.20 -5.33 2.71
N VAL A 573 -20.95 -4.48 1.71
CA VAL A 573 -19.62 -4.32 1.08
C VAL A 573 -18.90 -3.03 1.46
N CYS A 574 -19.55 -2.13 2.21
CA CYS A 574 -19.01 -0.82 2.60
C CYS A 574 -17.60 -0.90 3.20
N ASN A 575 -17.33 -1.88 4.08
CA ASN A 575 -16.00 -2.06 4.66
C ASN A 575 -14.95 -2.49 3.63
N LEU A 576 -15.31 -3.29 2.63
CA LEU A 576 -14.39 -3.66 1.54
C LEU A 576 -14.12 -2.47 0.62
N MET A 577 -15.14 -1.65 0.36
CA MET A 577 -14.99 -0.45 -0.48
C MET A 577 -14.05 0.58 0.15
N LYS A 578 -14.01 0.68 1.49
CA LYS A 578 -13.04 1.54 2.21
C LYS A 578 -11.57 1.15 1.99
N GLU A 579 -11.32 -0.10 1.61
CA GLU A 579 -9.97 -0.60 1.30
C GLU A 579 -9.59 -0.33 -0.16
N VAL A 580 -10.53 0.12 -1.00
CA VAL A 580 -10.24 0.40 -2.41
C VAL A 580 -9.48 1.72 -2.54
N GLN A 581 -8.37 1.70 -3.25
CA GLN A 581 -7.58 2.86 -3.63
C GLN A 581 -7.36 2.85 -5.15
N LEU A 582 -7.81 3.89 -5.82
CA LEU A 582 -7.62 4.14 -7.24
C LEU A 582 -6.81 5.42 -7.40
N ARG A 583 -5.99 5.47 -8.45
CA ARG A 583 -5.17 6.65 -8.75
C ARG A 583 -5.99 7.84 -9.24
N ASP A 584 -7.04 7.57 -10.02
CA ASP A 584 -7.93 8.60 -10.54
C ASP A 584 -8.85 9.16 -9.44
N GLU A 585 -8.76 10.47 -9.19
CA GLU A 585 -9.54 11.15 -8.16
C GLU A 585 -11.05 11.11 -8.42
N THR A 586 -11.48 11.12 -9.68
CA THR A 586 -12.90 11.06 -10.06
C THR A 586 -13.47 9.68 -9.78
N LEU A 587 -12.73 8.62 -10.15
CA LEU A 587 -13.15 7.25 -9.87
C LEU A 587 -13.15 6.97 -8.36
N MET A 588 -12.18 7.51 -7.62
CA MET A 588 -12.19 7.47 -6.15
C MET A 588 -13.35 8.23 -5.54
N ALA A 589 -13.71 9.39 -6.08
CA ALA A 589 -14.85 10.16 -5.60
C ALA A 589 -16.16 9.36 -5.70
N TRP A 590 -16.35 8.55 -6.76
CA TRP A 590 -17.51 7.65 -6.85
C TRP A 590 -17.51 6.60 -5.73
N ILE A 591 -16.36 6.05 -5.36
CA ILE A 591 -16.26 5.07 -4.26
C ILE A 591 -16.60 5.74 -2.94
N THR A 592 -16.09 6.94 -2.69
CA THR A 592 -16.39 7.73 -1.49
C THR A 592 -17.88 8.09 -1.41
N GLU A 593 -18.49 8.57 -2.51
CA GLU A 593 -19.95 8.81 -2.62
C GLU A 593 -20.75 7.57 -2.19
N MET A 594 -20.38 6.41 -2.72
CA MET A 594 -21.06 5.15 -2.42
C MET A 594 -20.87 4.71 -0.97
N ILE A 595 -19.69 4.92 -0.37
CA ILE A 595 -19.43 4.63 1.04
C ILE A 595 -20.27 5.52 1.94
N ASP A 596 -20.24 6.83 1.71
CA ASP A 596 -20.90 7.83 2.55
C ASP A 596 -22.42 7.64 2.55
N THR A 597 -23.01 7.40 1.38
CA THR A 597 -24.45 7.16 1.22
C THR A 597 -24.89 5.80 1.81
N SER A 598 -23.99 4.82 1.86
CA SER A 598 -24.29 3.49 2.40
C SER A 598 -24.17 3.41 3.92
N LEU A 599 -23.59 4.40 4.58
CA LEU A 599 -23.55 4.44 6.04
C LEU A 599 -24.92 4.89 6.56
N PRO A 600 -25.54 4.15 7.50
CA PRO A 600 -26.72 4.66 8.18
C PRO A 600 -26.35 5.97 8.89
N PHE A 601 -27.10 7.04 8.63
CA PHE A 601 -27.00 8.28 9.39
C PHE A 601 -27.06 7.95 10.90
N PRO A 602 -26.18 8.54 11.72
CA PRO A 602 -26.10 8.27 13.15
C PRO A 602 -27.39 8.61 13.91
#